data_AF-A0A953EB23-F1
#
_entry.id   AF-A0A953EB23-F1
#
_cell.length_a   1.000
_cell.length_b   1.000
_cell.length_c   1.000
_cell.angle_alpha   90.00
_cell.angle_beta   90.00
_cell.angle_gamma   90.00
#
_symmetry.space_group_name_H-M   'P 1'
#
loop_
_entity.id
_entity.type
_entity.pdbx_description
1 polymer ?
#
loop_
_entity_poly.entity_id
_entity_poly.type
_entity_poly.pdbx_seq_one_letter_code
_entity_poly.pdbx_strand_id
1 'polypeptide(L)'
;MIPSHRFQFLLNRHAGTPGLVVLPDSGYRRAREEITAWPGYAPTPLVPLPDVAQAARVAAVHFKDEGGRFGLGSFKALGGAYAVLRLLQTELAKRGVANAASSA
;
A
#
# COMPACT_ATOMS: atom_id res chain seq x y z
N MET A 1 -6.84 19.56 23.62
CA MET A 1 -7.67 18.44 24.10
C MET A 1 -8.41 17.88 22.89
N ILE A 2 -8.20 16.61 22.53
CA ILE A 2 -8.91 16.01 21.38
C ILE A 2 -10.37 15.81 21.79
N PRO A 3 -11.36 16.35 21.07
CA PRO A 3 -12.77 16.20 21.44
C PRO A 3 -13.19 14.73 21.41
N SER A 4 -13.95 14.31 22.43
CA SER A 4 -14.56 12.98 22.45
C SER A 4 -15.76 12.95 21.51
N HIS A 5 -15.58 12.34 20.34
CA HIS A 5 -16.70 12.06 19.44
C HIS A 5 -17.21 10.65 19.70
N ARG A 6 -18.53 10.46 19.65
CA ARG A 6 -19.12 9.13 19.69
C ARG A 6 -18.64 8.36 18.46
N PHE A 7 -17.82 7.33 18.66
CA PHE A 7 -17.39 6.45 17.58
C PHE A 7 -18.56 5.54 17.20
N GLN A 8 -19.08 5.69 15.98
CA GLN A 8 -20.08 4.78 15.44
C GLN A 8 -19.39 3.82 14.47
N PHE A 9 -19.28 2.55 14.87
CA PHE A 9 -18.79 1.50 13.99
C PHE A 9 -19.93 1.00 13.11
N LEU A 10 -19.85 1.27 11.80
CA LEU A 10 -20.77 0.74 10.80
C LEU A 10 -20.09 -0.41 10.07
N LEU A 11 -20.57 -1.64 10.33
CA LEU A 11 -20.08 -2.80 9.61
C LEU A 11 -20.67 -2.80 8.19
N ASN A 12 -19.80 -2.74 7.19
CA ASN A 12 -20.22 -2.97 5.81
C ASN A 12 -20.59 -4.45 5.62
N ARG A 13 -21.89 -4.75 5.59
CA ARG A 13 -22.41 -6.12 5.38
C ARG A 13 -22.21 -6.64 3.96
N HIS A 14 -21.82 -5.77 3.03
CA HIS A 14 -21.51 -6.11 1.63
C HIS A 14 -19.99 -6.16 1.38
N ALA A 15 -19.17 -6.18 2.43
CA ALA A 15 -17.73 -6.39 2.28
C ALA A 15 -17.50 -7.75 1.60
N GLY A 16 -16.87 -7.75 0.42
CA GLY A 16 -16.63 -8.95 -0.37
C GLY A 16 -17.71 -9.29 -1.39
N THR A 17 -18.79 -8.49 -1.53
CA THR A 17 -19.67 -8.59 -2.71
C THR A 17 -18.81 -8.37 -3.97
N PRO A 18 -18.79 -9.32 -4.93
CA PRO A 18 -17.98 -9.18 -6.13
C PRO A 18 -18.29 -7.87 -6.87
N GLY A 19 -17.26 -7.06 -7.05
CA GLY A 19 -17.26 -5.74 -7.68
C GLY A 19 -15.83 -5.39 -8.09
N LEU A 20 -15.64 -4.30 -8.85
CA LEU A 20 -14.41 -3.92 -9.55
C LEU A 20 -13.11 -4.29 -8.78
N VAL A 21 -12.35 -5.25 -9.31
CA VAL A 21 -11.01 -5.56 -8.80
C VAL A 21 -10.09 -4.39 -9.17
N VAL A 22 -9.78 -3.54 -8.19
CA VAL A 22 -8.95 -2.33 -8.40
C VAL A 22 -7.51 -2.70 -8.77
N LEU A 23 -6.95 -3.74 -8.16
CA LEU A 23 -5.63 -4.26 -8.46
C LEU A 23 -5.66 -5.80 -8.41
N PRO A 24 -5.63 -6.50 -9.56
CA PRO A 24 -5.58 -7.96 -9.57
C PRO A 24 -4.26 -8.46 -8.99
N ASP A 25 -4.22 -9.73 -8.58
CA ASP A 25 -3.03 -10.36 -7.96
C ASP A 25 -1.75 -10.18 -8.79
N SER A 26 -1.85 -10.33 -10.12
CA SER A 26 -0.72 -10.08 -11.03
C SER A 26 -0.27 -8.62 -11.04
N GLY A 27 -1.20 -7.67 -10.91
CA GLY A 27 -0.89 -6.24 -10.75
C GLY A 27 -0.18 -5.97 -9.43
N TYR A 28 -0.63 -6.61 -8.35
CA TYR A 28 0.00 -6.50 -7.04
C TYR A 28 1.43 -7.06 -7.03
N ARG A 29 1.64 -8.26 -7.58
CA ARG A 29 2.98 -8.89 -7.64
C ARG A 29 3.99 -8.02 -8.38
N ARG A 30 3.62 -7.52 -9.57
CA ARG A 30 4.48 -6.60 -10.34
C ARG A 30 4.80 -5.31 -9.59
N ALA A 31 3.79 -4.69 -8.96
CA ALA A 31 4.01 -3.49 -8.18
C ALA A 31 4.95 -3.75 -6.99
N ARG A 32 4.76 -4.88 -6.29
CA ARG A 32 5.62 -5.28 -5.18
C ARG A 32 7.06 -5.48 -5.65
N GLU A 33 7.27 -6.30 -6.68
CA GLU A 33 8.61 -6.60 -7.23
C GLU A 33 9.35 -5.32 -7.62
N GLU A 34 8.70 -4.45 -8.41
CA GLU A 34 9.25 -3.16 -8.83
C GLU A 34 9.61 -2.26 -7.63
N ILE A 35 8.66 -2.02 -6.73
CA ILE A 35 8.85 -1.12 -5.58
C ILE A 35 9.95 -1.64 -4.64
N THR A 36 10.02 -2.95 -4.44
CA THR A 36 11.05 -3.56 -3.57
C THR A 36 12.45 -3.47 -4.15
N ALA A 37 12.57 -3.26 -5.46
CA ALA A 37 13.86 -3.10 -6.15
C ALA A 37 14.35 -1.64 -6.17
N TRP A 38 13.54 -0.66 -5.75
CA TRP A 38 13.94 0.74 -5.77
C TRP A 38 15.08 1.03 -4.78
N PRO A 39 16.03 1.90 -5.16
CA PRO A 39 17.09 2.34 -4.25
C PRO A 39 16.52 2.91 -2.95
N GLY A 40 17.07 2.47 -1.82
CA GLY A 40 16.61 2.91 -0.50
C GLY A 40 15.32 2.23 -0.01
N TYR A 41 14.77 1.26 -0.75
CA TYR A 41 13.69 0.44 -0.22
C TYR A 41 14.18 -0.39 0.97
N ALA A 42 13.40 -0.39 2.05
CA ALA A 42 13.53 -1.33 3.15
C ALA A 42 12.13 -1.69 3.68
N PRO A 43 11.90 -2.93 4.15
CA PRO A 43 10.70 -3.25 4.91
C PRO A 43 10.59 -2.33 6.14
N THR A 44 9.44 -1.68 6.28
CA THR A 44 9.11 -0.86 7.45
C THR A 44 8.73 -1.74 8.65
N PRO A 45 8.89 -1.27 9.89
CA PRO A 45 8.56 -2.04 11.08
C PRO A 45 7.09 -2.50 11.13
N LEU A 46 6.86 -3.67 11.70
CA LEU A 46 5.55 -4.14 12.13
C LEU A 46 5.58 -4.28 13.65
N VAL A 47 5.04 -3.30 14.35
CA VAL A 47 5.18 -3.15 15.79
C VAL A 47 4.01 -3.86 16.51
N PRO A 48 4.26 -4.84 17.39
CA PRO A 48 3.19 -5.44 18.19
C PRO A 48 2.68 -4.45 19.24
N LEU A 49 1.35 -4.39 19.44
CA LEU A 49 0.68 -3.54 20.43
C LEU A 49 -0.14 -4.40 21.42
N PRO A 50 0.53 -5.08 22.37
CA PRO A 50 -0.14 -6.02 23.29
C PRO A 50 -1.19 -5.35 24.18
N ASP A 51 -0.92 -4.15 24.70
CA ASP A 51 -1.85 -3.43 25.58
C ASP A 51 -3.15 -3.06 24.84
N VAL A 52 -3.04 -2.69 23.56
CA VAL A 52 -4.18 -2.41 22.70
C VAL A 52 -4.96 -3.68 22.41
N ALA A 53 -4.26 -4.80 22.15
CA ALA A 53 -4.91 -6.09 21.94
C ALA A 53 -5.68 -6.56 23.19
N GLN A 54 -5.10 -6.39 24.37
CA GLN A 54 -5.74 -6.70 25.65
C GLN A 54 -6.98 -5.83 25.87
N ALA A 55 -6.86 -4.51 25.71
CA ALA A 55 -7.97 -3.58 25.87
C ALA A 55 -9.12 -3.86 24.87
N ALA A 56 -8.79 -4.24 23.63
CA ALA A 56 -9.76 -4.58 22.60
C ALA A 56 -10.27 -6.03 22.67
N ARG A 57 -9.71 -6.88 23.55
CA ARG A 57 -10.05 -8.31 23.72
C ARG A 57 -9.91 -9.12 22.41
N VAL A 58 -8.84 -8.87 21.66
CA VAL A 58 -8.48 -9.60 20.44
C VAL A 58 -7.14 -10.31 20.60
N ALA A 59 -6.86 -11.29 19.74
CA ALA A 59 -5.62 -12.10 19.85
C ALA A 59 -4.35 -11.27 19.64
N ALA A 60 -4.36 -10.31 18.70
CA ALA A 60 -3.21 -9.46 18.43
C ALA A 60 -3.63 -8.16 17.73
N VAL A 61 -2.85 -7.10 17.97
CA VAL A 61 -2.88 -5.85 17.22
C VAL A 61 -1.45 -5.53 16.82
N HIS A 62 -1.25 -5.21 15.54
CA HIS A 62 0.04 -4.79 15.02
C HIS A 62 -0.09 -3.45 14.31
N PHE A 63 0.88 -2.57 14.51
CA PHE A 63 1.00 -1.29 13.84
C PHE A 63 2.07 -1.37 12.75
N LYS A 64 1.66 -1.17 11.50
CA LYS A 64 2.59 -1.07 10.37
C LYS A 64 3.12 0.36 10.31
N ASP A 65 4.36 0.57 10.76
CA ASP A 65 4.95 1.90 10.87
C ASP A 65 5.52 2.38 9.53
N GLU A 66 4.68 3.03 8.72
CA GLU A 66 5.07 3.61 7.45
C GLU A 66 5.64 5.05 7.57
N GLY A 67 5.83 5.59 8.78
CA GLY A 67 6.35 6.94 8.97
C GLY A 67 7.75 7.11 8.40
N GLY A 68 8.59 6.07 8.50
CA GLY A 68 9.94 6.05 7.94
C GLY A 68 10.05 5.71 6.45
N ARG A 69 8.93 5.44 5.76
CA ARG A 69 8.96 4.95 4.36
C ARG A 69 9.72 5.91 3.45
N PHE A 70 10.85 5.45 2.91
CA PHE A 70 11.77 6.22 2.05
C PHE A 70 12.25 7.56 2.66
N GLY A 71 12.10 7.76 3.98
CA GLY A 71 12.38 9.05 4.63
C GLY A 71 11.39 10.17 4.28
N LEU A 72 10.22 9.86 3.71
CA LEU A 72 9.25 10.83 3.19
C LEU A 72 8.02 11.04 4.11
N GLY A 73 8.02 10.43 5.30
CA GLY A 73 6.99 10.66 6.33
C GLY A 73 5.66 9.93 6.14
N SER A 74 5.46 9.17 5.06
CA SER A 74 4.24 8.37 4.87
C SER A 74 4.36 7.28 3.80
N PHE A 75 3.39 6.36 3.80
CA PHE A 75 3.27 5.30 2.79
C PHE A 75 3.00 5.79 1.35
N LYS A 76 2.63 7.05 1.15
CA LYS A 76 2.23 7.59 -0.17
C LYS A 76 3.36 7.59 -1.21
N ALA A 77 4.60 7.48 -0.75
CA ALA A 77 5.78 7.29 -1.58
C ALA A 77 5.68 6.06 -2.50
N LEU A 78 4.88 5.04 -2.14
CA LEU A 78 4.74 3.82 -2.93
C LEU A 78 3.86 4.05 -4.18
N GLY A 79 2.59 4.40 -3.95
CA GLY A 79 1.58 4.43 -5.01
C GLY A 79 1.79 5.55 -6.03
N GLY A 80 2.14 6.75 -5.56
CA GLY A 80 2.34 7.90 -6.45
C GLY A 80 3.53 7.71 -7.38
N ALA A 81 4.67 7.28 -6.84
CA ALA A 81 5.88 7.01 -7.63
C ALA A 81 5.65 5.87 -8.63
N TYR A 82 4.99 4.78 -8.21
CA TYR A 82 4.72 3.65 -9.09
C TYR A 82 3.78 4.05 -10.23
N ALA A 83 2.74 4.85 -9.95
CA ALA A 83 1.85 5.36 -10.99
C ALA A 83 2.59 6.20 -12.05
N VAL A 84 3.48 7.10 -11.61
CA VAL A 84 4.30 7.92 -12.53
C VAL A 84 5.22 7.05 -13.38
N LEU A 85 5.88 6.04 -12.77
CA LEU A 85 6.71 5.09 -13.49
C LEU A 85 5.92 4.36 -14.59
N ARG A 86 4.74 3.81 -14.26
CA ARG A 86 3.89 3.10 -15.23
C ARG A 86 3.42 4.00 -16.37
N LEU A 87 3.12 5.27 -16.06
CA LEU A 87 2.74 6.27 -17.07
C LEU A 87 3.91 6.55 -18.01
N LEU A 88 5.11 6.77 -17.45
CA LEU A 88 6.31 7.03 -18.24
C LEU A 88 6.68 5.84 -19.14
N GLN A 89 6.66 4.61 -18.61
CA GLN A 89 6.88 3.39 -19.40
C GLN A 89 5.91 3.28 -20.58
N THR A 90 4.63 3.59 -20.34
CA THR A 90 3.60 3.59 -21.38
C THR A 90 3.88 4.64 -22.45
N GLU A 91 4.28 5.85 -22.05
CA GLU A 91 4.56 6.94 -22.98
C GLU A 91 5.81 6.69 -23.82
N LEU A 92 6.88 6.15 -23.22
CA LEU A 92 8.10 5.78 -23.92
C LEU A 92 7.86 4.65 -24.94
N ALA A 93 7.01 3.68 -24.60
CA ALA A 93 6.61 2.61 -25.52
C ALA A 93 5.84 3.17 -26.72
N LYS A 94 4.90 4.11 -26.51
CA LYS A 94 4.17 4.79 -27.60
C LYS A 94 5.09 5.56 -28.56
N ARG A 95 6.19 6.11 -28.04
CA ARG A 95 7.18 6.87 -28.81
C ARG A 95 8.26 5.98 -29.47
N GLY A 96 8.23 4.66 -29.25
CA GLY A 96 9.23 3.74 -29.80
C GLY A 96 10.63 3.90 -29.19
N VAL A 97 10.76 4.59 -28.05
CA VAL A 97 12.06 4.85 -27.39
C VAL A 97 12.47 3.69 -26.49
N ALA A 98 11.51 2.88 -26.03
CA ALA A 98 11.75 1.67 -25.28
C ALA A 98 10.84 0.55 -25.80
N ASN A 99 11.39 -0.65 -26.00
CA ASN A 99 10.57 -1.84 -26.18
C ASN A 99 9.68 -1.98 -24.94
N ALA A 100 8.38 -2.20 -25.15
CA ALA A 100 7.42 -2.32 -24.05
C ALA A 100 8.01 -3.26 -22.99
N ALA A 101 8.23 -2.74 -21.78
CA ALA A 101 8.77 -3.53 -20.68
C ALA A 101 7.91 -4.79 -20.58
N SER A 102 8.55 -5.93 -20.84
CA SER A 102 7.91 -7.21 -21.12
C SER A 102 6.76 -7.47 -20.17
N SER A 103 5.59 -7.73 -20.74
CA SER A 103 4.48 -8.38 -20.05
C SER A 103 4.92 -9.78 -19.64
N ALA A 104 5.47 -9.90 -18.44
CA ALA A 104 5.54 -11.13 -17.65
C ALA A 104 4.72 -10.93 -16.37
#